data_AF-A0A951WKG7-F1
#
_entry.id   AF-A0A951WKG7-F1
#
_cell.length_a   1.000
_cell.length_b   1.000
_cell.length_c   1.000
_cell.angle_alpha   90.00
_cell.angle_beta   90.00
_cell.angle_gamma   90.00
#
_symmetry.space_group_name_H-M   'P 1'
#
loop_
_entity.id
_entity.type
_entity.pdbx_description
1 polymer ?
#
loop_
_entity_poly.entity_id
_entity_poly.type
_entity_poly.pdbx_seq_one_letter_code
_entity_poly.pdbx_strand_id
1 'polypeptide(L)' 'MSDSFEVQADRLEVMVEELQKAISHARIAASHFREGEVPRATAHVLAVQGHLSKSKSLVLEIAEQHSRHALV' A
#
# COMPACT_ATOMS: atom_id res chain seq x y z
N MET A 1 1.44 21.40 15.84
CA MET A 1 1.31 21.66 14.38
C MET A 1 2.41 20.95 13.61
N SER A 2 3.69 21.09 13.97
CA SER A 2 4.82 20.32 13.40
C SER A 2 4.62 18.80 13.51
N ASP A 3 4.23 18.28 14.68
CA ASP A 3 3.95 16.84 14.85
C ASP A 3 2.88 16.30 13.90
N SER A 4 1.92 17.15 13.48
CA SER A 4 0.88 16.72 12.54
C SER A 4 1.40 16.60 11.10
N PHE A 5 2.45 17.32 10.71
CA PHE A 5 3.00 17.23 9.35
C PHE A 5 3.96 16.04 9.23
N GLU A 6 4.81 15.82 10.24
CA GLU A 6 5.68 14.64 10.30
C GLU A 6 4.87 13.35 10.25
N VAL A 7 3.76 13.26 11.00
CA VAL A 7 2.87 12.09 10.94
C VAL A 7 2.29 11.86 9.53
N GLN A 8 2.04 12.90 8.73
CA GLN A 8 1.59 12.70 7.34
C GLN A 8 2.74 12.27 6.44
N ALA A 9 3.95 12.81 6.64
CA ALA A 9 5.13 12.38 5.91
C ALA A 9 5.41 10.89 6.15
N ASP A 10 5.40 10.45 7.41
CA ASP A 10 5.57 9.04 7.80
C ASP A 10 4.53 8.13 7.11
N ARG A 11 3.26 8.54 7.07
CA ARG A 11 2.22 7.77 6.36
C ARG A 11 2.50 7.63 4.87
N LEU A 12 3.04 8.68 4.24
CA LEU A 12 3.40 8.64 2.82
C LEU A 12 4.63 7.74 2.58
N GLU A 13 5.62 7.79 3.47
CA GLU A 13 6.79 6.90 3.41
C GLU A 13 6.36 5.42 3.54
N VAL A 14 5.54 5.10 4.54
CA VAL A 14 4.97 3.76 4.71
C VAL A 14 4.13 3.37 3.48
N MET A 15 3.36 4.29 2.90
CA MET A 15 2.60 4.02 1.68
C MET A 15 3.52 3.63 0.51
N VAL A 16 4.65 4.33 0.35
CA VAL A 16 5.65 4.03 -0.68
C VAL A 16 6.23 2.63 -0.48
N GLU A 17 6.59 2.26 0.76
CA GLU A 17 7.09 0.92 1.06
C GLU A 17 6.08 -0.17 0.69
N GLU A 18 4.80 0.02 1.04
CA GLU A 18 3.74 -0.94 0.70
C GLU A 18 3.54 -1.06 -0.82
N LEU A 19 3.60 0.05 -1.55
CA LEU A 19 3.54 0.03 -3.02
C LEU A 19 4.74 -0.68 -3.65
N GLN A 20 5.94 -0.51 -3.10
CA GLN A 20 7.13 -1.24 -3.54
C GLN A 20 7.01 -2.75 -3.30
N LYS A 21 6.47 -3.16 -2.15
CA LYS A 21 6.15 -4.58 -1.86
C LYS A 21 5.12 -5.12 -2.85
N ALA A 22 4.06 -4.36 -3.15
CA ALA A 22 3.07 -4.73 -4.16
C ALA A 22 3.71 -4.94 -5.54
N ILE A 23 4.57 -4.02 -5.98
CA ILE A 23 5.30 -4.14 -7.25
C ILE A 23 6.17 -5.41 -7.27
N SER A 24 6.88 -5.68 -6.17
CA SER A 24 7.72 -6.88 -6.03
C SER A 24 6.89 -8.15 -6.18
N HIS A 25 5.78 -8.27 -5.45
CA HIS A 25 4.89 -9.42 -5.54
C HIS A 25 4.24 -9.57 -6.92
N ALA A 26 3.88 -8.47 -7.59
CA ALA A 26 3.35 -8.53 -8.95
C ALA A 26 4.37 -9.09 -9.95
N ARG A 27 5.65 -8.70 -9.82
CA ARG A 27 6.74 -9.23 -10.64
C ARG A 27 6.95 -10.74 -10.41
N ILE A 28 6.96 -11.16 -9.15
CA ILE A 28 7.13 -12.58 -8.78
C ILE A 28 5.93 -13.41 -9.28
N ALA A 29 4.70 -12.93 -9.07
CA ALA A 29 3.49 -13.58 -9.58
C ALA A 29 3.55 -13.78 -11.11
N ALA A 30 4.01 -12.77 -11.85
CA ALA A 30 4.18 -12.86 -13.29
C ALA A 30 5.23 -13.92 -13.69
N SER A 31 6.33 -14.06 -12.95
CA SER A 31 7.32 -15.13 -13.18
C SER A 31 6.68 -16.50 -12.99
N HIS A 32 6.02 -16.72 -11.84
CA HIS A 32 5.35 -17.99 -11.54
C HIS A 32 4.27 -18.34 -12.57
N PHE A 33 3.50 -17.36 -13.07
CA PHE A 33 2.54 -17.62 -14.14
C PHE A 33 3.22 -18.08 -15.44
N ARG A 34 4.37 -17.48 -15.81
CA ARG A 34 5.15 -17.91 -17.00
C ARG A 34 5.74 -19.31 -16.83
N GLU A 35 6.04 -19.70 -15.59
CA GLU A 35 6.55 -21.02 -15.23
C GLU A 35 5.44 -22.08 -15.02
N GLY A 36 4.17 -21.68 -15.08
CA GLY A 36 3.02 -22.58 -14.84
C GLY A 36 2.74 -22.86 -13.36
N GLU A 37 3.39 -22.18 -12.43
CA GLU A 37 3.22 -22.35 -10.97
C GLU A 37 1.99 -21.58 -10.44
N VAL A 38 0.79 -21.96 -10.90
CA VAL A 38 -0.47 -21.23 -10.64
C VAL A 38 -0.77 -20.98 -9.14
N PRO A 39 -0.65 -21.95 -8.22
CA PRO A 39 -0.96 -21.69 -6.80
C PRO A 39 -0.03 -20.65 -6.17
N ARG A 40 1.27 -20.69 -6.52
CA ARG A 40 2.28 -19.73 -6.03
C ARG A 40 2.04 -18.34 -6.62
N ALA A 41 1.76 -18.27 -7.91
CA ALA A 41 1.40 -17.01 -8.56
C ALA A 41 0.19 -16.35 -7.88
N THR A 42 -0.85 -17.13 -7.60
CA THR A 42 -2.07 -16.64 -6.95
C THR A 42 -1.84 -16.14 -5.53
N ALA A 43 -1.00 -16.83 -4.74
CA ALA A 43 -0.61 -16.37 -3.41
C ALA A 43 0.04 -14.97 -3.46
N HIS A 44 0.91 -14.74 -4.45
CA HIS A 44 1.50 -13.41 -4.66
C HIS A 44 0.50 -12.37 -5.13
N VAL A 45 -0.48 -12.72 -5.96
CA VAL A 45 -1.58 -11.82 -6.33
C VAL A 45 -2.39 -11.37 -5.10
N LEU A 46 -2.66 -12.28 -4.16
CA LEU A 46 -3.32 -11.93 -2.90
C LEU A 46 -2.45 -10.99 -2.05
N ALA A 47 -1.13 -11.20 -2.01
CA ALA A 47 -0.21 -10.28 -1.35
C ALA A 47 -0.24 -8.88 -1.98
N VAL A 48 -0.28 -8.78 -3.33
CA VAL A 48 -0.47 -7.50 -4.04
C VAL A 48 -1.73 -6.80 -3.56
N GLN A 49 -2.86 -7.51 -3.52
CA GLN A 49 -4.14 -6.93 -3.08
C GLN A 49 -4.08 -6.45 -1.62
N GLY A 50 -3.39 -7.18 -0.74
CA GLY A 50 -3.17 -6.78 0.65
C GLY A 50 -2.41 -5.46 0.76
N HIS A 51 -1.27 -5.34 0.07
CA HIS A 51 -0.46 -4.12 0.09
C HIS A 51 -1.18 -2.92 -0.54
N LEU A 52 -1.88 -3.11 -1.67
CA LEU A 52 -2.70 -2.05 -2.27
C LEU A 52 -3.81 -1.58 -1.32
N SER A 53 -4.44 -2.51 -0.60
CA SER A 53 -5.47 -2.17 0.39
C SER A 53 -4.88 -1.37 1.55
N LYS A 54 -3.69 -1.74 2.04
CA LYS A 54 -2.98 -1.00 3.08
C LYS A 54 -2.62 0.42 2.64
N SER A 55 -2.05 0.57 1.43
CA SER A 55 -1.76 1.89 0.84
C SER A 55 -3.02 2.75 0.71
N LYS A 56 -4.14 2.17 0.26
CA LYS A 56 -5.42 2.87 0.18
C LYS A 56 -5.90 3.35 1.55
N SER A 57 -5.81 2.51 2.59
CA SER A 57 -6.21 2.88 3.95
C SER A 57 -5.39 4.06 4.47
N LEU A 58 -4.08 4.09 4.22
CA LEU A 58 -3.24 5.23 4.62
C LEU A 58 -3.74 6.54 4.00
N VAL A 59 -4.04 6.57 2.70
CA VAL A 59 -4.59 7.77 2.04
C VAL A 59 -5.93 8.19 2.66
N LEU A 60 -6.79 7.25 3.01
CA LEU A 60 -8.07 7.54 3.66
C LEU A 60 -7.87 8.13 5.06
N GLU A 61 -6.89 7.65 5.83
CA GLU A 61 -6.53 8.23 7.14
C GLU A 61 -6.04 9.68 7.03
N ILE A 62 -5.23 9.98 6.00
CA ILE A 62 -4.80 11.37 5.69
C ILE A 62 -6.03 12.23 5.41
N ALA A 63 -6.95 11.76 4.56
CA ALA A 63 -8.15 12.48 4.18
C ALA A 63 -9.09 12.72 5.39
N GLU A 64 -9.26 11.72 6.24
CA GLU A 64 -10.06 11.84 7.47
C GLU A 64 -9.45 12.88 8.41
N GLN A 65 -8.12 12.84 8.63
CA GLN A 65 -7.44 13.85 9.44
C GLN A 65 -7.55 15.26 8.82
N HIS A 66 -7.51 15.39 7.50
CA HIS A 66 -7.73 16.68 6.84
C HIS A 66 -9.15 17.19 7.08
N SER A 67 -10.18 16.34 6.92
CA SER A 67 -11.58 16.72 7.16
C SER A 67 -11.83 17.19 8.59
N ARG A 68 -11.19 16.57 9.59
CA ARG A 68 -11.26 16.98 11.00
C ARG A 68 -10.70 18.38 11.24
N HIS A 69 -9.65 18.77 10.52
CA HIS A 69 -9.06 20.10 10.64
C HIS A 69 -9.76 21.16 9.78
N ALA A 70 -10.39 20.79 8.68
CA ALA A 70 -11.10 21.71 7.79
C ALA A 70 -12.45 22.20 8.36
N LEU A 71 -12.94 21.59 9.44
CA LEU A 71 -14.20 21.94 10.12
C LEU A 71 -14.01 22.84 11.36
N VAL A 72 -12.78 23.32 11.62
CA VAL A 72 -12.43 24.21 12.75
C VAL A 72 -12.07 25.59 12.25
#